data_AF-K1SW32-F1
#
_entry.id   AF-K1SW32-F1
#
_cell.length_a   1.000
_cell.length_b   1.000
_cell.length_c   1.000
_cell.angle_alpha   90.00
_cell.angle_beta   90.00
_cell.angle_gamma   90.00
#
_symmetry.space_group_name_H-M   'P 1'
#
loop_
_entity.id
_entity.type
_entity.pdbx_description
1 polymer ?
#
loop_
_entity_poly.entity_id
_entity_poly.type
_entity_poly.pdbx_seq_one_letter_code
_entity_poly.pdbx_strand_id
1 'polypeptide(L)'
;MAVNQTAENKIKTEAGLTEALAYITNPAKISEVSLINCSGSNSNTLDQFRLLRLAFNQNNGIISHHFIQSFSPNDNVTPETVHRFGVEYAKLCFPNYQVVVSTHVDKNICTIT
;
A
#
# COMPACT_ATOMS: atom_id res chain seq x y z
N MET A 1 14.61 -7.04 -13.37
CA MET A 1 14.50 -7.31 -11.92
C MET A 1 13.82 -6.11 -11.29
N ALA A 2 12.79 -6.32 -10.46
CA ALA A 2 12.15 -5.21 -9.76
C ALA A 2 13.21 -4.44 -8.97
N VAL A 3 13.28 -3.13 -9.19
CA VAL A 3 14.14 -2.26 -8.38
C VAL A 3 13.26 -1.78 -7.24
N ASN A 4 13.49 -2.32 -6.04
CA ASN A 4 12.88 -1.76 -4.84
C ASN A 4 13.49 -0.37 -4.60
N GLN A 5 12.94 0.67 -5.23
CA GLN A 5 13.20 2.05 -4.81
C GLN A 5 12.36 2.31 -3.57
N THR A 6 12.90 1.91 -2.43
CA THR A 6 12.28 2.11 -1.13
C THR A 6 12.20 3.61 -0.82
N ALA A 7 11.07 4.25 -1.16
CA ALA A 7 10.66 5.48 -0.51
C ALA A 7 9.97 5.12 0.81
N GLU A 8 10.76 4.76 1.82
CA GLU A 8 10.28 4.43 3.17
C GLU A 8 9.76 5.70 3.85
N ASN A 9 8.53 6.10 3.51
CA ASN A 9 7.88 7.22 4.16
C ASN A 9 7.17 6.73 5.42
N LYS A 10 7.74 7.10 6.57
CA LYS A 10 7.19 6.82 7.90
C LYS A 10 6.07 7.81 8.20
N ILE A 11 4.83 7.32 8.18
CA ILE A 11 3.66 8.13 8.48
C ILE A 11 3.46 8.16 10.00
N LYS A 12 3.33 9.37 10.57
CA LYS A 12 3.16 9.57 12.03
C LYS A 12 1.84 10.21 12.41
N THR A 13 1.08 10.72 11.45
CA THR A 13 -0.14 11.51 11.69
C THR A 13 -1.31 10.95 10.88
N GLU A 14 -2.53 11.04 11.43
CA GLU A 14 -3.74 10.59 10.75
C GLU A 14 -3.95 11.30 9.40
N ALA A 15 -3.64 12.60 9.33
CA ALA A 15 -3.65 13.36 8.09
C ALA A 15 -2.70 12.76 7.02
N GLY A 16 -1.47 12.41 7.40
CA GLY A 16 -0.52 11.79 6.47
C GLY A 16 -0.96 10.40 6.00
N LEU A 17 -1.65 9.63 6.84
CA LEU A 17 -2.24 8.35 6.44
C LEU A 17 -3.39 8.54 5.45
N THR A 18 -4.26 9.52 5.70
CA THR A 18 -5.35 9.89 4.78
C THR A 18 -4.81 10.33 3.43
N GLU A 19 -3.77 11.16 3.40
CA GLU A 19 -3.12 11.60 2.17
C GLU A 19 -2.47 10.44 1.41
N ALA A 20 -1.77 9.55 2.11
CA ALA A 20 -1.15 8.37 1.50
C ALA A 20 -2.21 7.43 0.91
N LEU A 21 -3.28 7.13 1.66
CA LEU A 21 -4.39 6.31 1.18
C LEU A 21 -5.08 6.96 -0.02
N ALA A 22 -5.40 8.25 0.03
CA ALA A 22 -6.02 8.98 -1.08
C ALA A 22 -5.13 8.99 -2.34
N TYR A 23 -3.81 9.09 -2.15
CA TYR A 23 -2.85 9.03 -3.25
C TYR A 23 -2.81 7.65 -3.90
N ILE A 24 -2.70 6.59 -3.10
CA ILE A 24 -2.56 5.23 -3.63
C ILE A 24 -3.86 4.70 -4.22
N THR A 25 -5.02 5.08 -3.69
CA THR A 25 -6.32 4.64 -4.20
C THR A 25 -6.92 5.59 -5.23
N ASN A 26 -6.12 6.47 -5.84
CA ASN A 26 -6.62 7.44 -6.80
C ASN A 26 -7.19 6.73 -8.05
N PRO A 27 -8.51 6.81 -8.33
CA PRO A 27 -9.16 6.08 -9.41
C PRO A 27 -8.63 6.47 -10.80
N ALA A 28 -8.04 7.66 -10.96
CA ALA A 28 -7.50 8.12 -12.24
C ALA A 28 -6.15 7.47 -12.60
N LYS A 29 -5.47 6.83 -11.63
CA LYS A 29 -4.11 6.30 -11.81
C LYS A 29 -3.98 4.81 -11.50
N ILE A 30 -4.98 4.25 -10.83
CA ILE A 30 -4.95 2.87 -10.36
C ILE A 30 -5.50 1.90 -11.40
N SER A 31 -4.82 0.77 -11.54
CA SER A 31 -5.37 -0.41 -12.23
C SER A 31 -6.08 -1.34 -11.25
N GLU A 32 -5.41 -1.64 -10.13
CA GLU A 32 -5.87 -2.65 -9.17
C GLU A 32 -5.54 -2.23 -7.74
N VAL A 33 -6.45 -2.54 -6.81
CA VAL A 33 -6.28 -2.41 -5.35
C VAL A 33 -6.57 -3.75 -4.72
N SER A 34 -5.69 -4.19 -3.81
CA SER A 34 -5.91 -5.32 -2.93
C SER A 34 -5.77 -4.89 -1.48
N LEU A 35 -6.69 -5.35 -0.65
CA LEU A 35 -6.67 -5.14 0.80
C LEU A 35 -6.30 -6.45 1.50
N ILE A 36 -5.27 -6.42 2.32
CA ILE A 36 -4.79 -7.57 3.10
C ILE A 36 -5.09 -7.29 4.57
N ASN A 37 -5.72 -8.26 5.24
CA ASN A 37 -6.16 -8.16 6.64
C ASN A 37 -7.08 -6.97 6.95
N CYS A 38 -7.71 -6.39 5.91
CA CYS A 38 -8.77 -5.40 6.04
C CYS A 38 -10.09 -6.01 5.54
N SER A 39 -11.18 -5.68 6.23
CA SER A 39 -12.53 -6.15 5.91
C SER A 39 -13.32 -5.07 5.17
N GLY A 40 -14.10 -5.41 4.14
CA GLY A 40 -14.92 -4.41 3.42
C GLY A 40 -14.21 -3.69 2.28
N SER A 41 -14.61 -2.45 1.99
CA SER A 41 -14.21 -1.67 0.82
C SER A 41 -13.14 -0.60 1.10
N ASN A 42 -12.53 -0.07 0.04
CA ASN A 42 -11.54 1.04 0.11
C ASN A 42 -12.03 2.23 0.94
N SER A 43 -13.33 2.53 0.90
CA SER A 43 -13.96 3.63 1.67
C SER A 43 -13.81 3.49 3.18
N ASN A 44 -13.70 2.26 3.70
CA ASN A 44 -13.68 1.98 5.13
C ASN A 44 -12.28 1.60 5.62
N THR A 45 -11.27 1.71 4.75
CA THR A 45 -9.90 1.27 5.05
C THR A 45 -9.23 2.20 6.05
N LEU A 46 -9.40 3.52 5.92
CA LEU A 46 -8.86 4.50 6.87
C LEU A 46 -9.38 4.27 8.30
N ASP A 47 -10.69 4.06 8.43
CA ASP A 47 -11.32 3.81 9.74
C ASP A 47 -10.83 2.50 10.36
N GLN A 48 -10.60 1.46 9.56
CA GLN A 48 -10.05 0.21 10.07
C GLN A 48 -8.62 0.34 10.56
N PHE A 49 -7.76 1.02 9.81
CA PHE A 49 -6.40 1.32 10.25
C PHE A 49 -6.41 2.13 11.55
N ARG A 50 -7.37 3.06 11.70
CA ARG A 50 -7.56 3.81 12.95
C ARG A 50 -8.03 2.93 14.10
N LEU A 51 -9.07 2.13 13.89
CA LEU A 51 -9.65 1.25 14.92
C LEU A 51 -8.63 0.22 15.42
N LEU A 52 -7.85 -0.38 14.51
CA LEU A 52 -6.82 -1.35 14.87
C LEU A 52 -5.71 -0.69 15.70
N ARG A 53 -5.22 0.48 15.28
CA ARG A 53 -4.20 1.22 16.04
C ARG A 53 -4.68 1.59 17.44
N LEU A 54 -5.94 2.00 17.59
CA LEU A 54 -6.55 2.29 18.90
C LEU A 54 -6.64 1.02 19.76
N ALA A 55 -7.09 -0.10 19.18
CA ALA A 55 -7.22 -1.37 19.90
C ALA A 55 -5.87 -1.89 20.42
N PHE A 56 -4.78 -1.66 19.68
CA PHE A 56 -3.43 -2.10 20.04
C PHE A 56 -2.57 -1.00 20.69
N ASN A 57 -3.13 0.17 21.02
CA ASN A 57 -2.40 1.33 21.58
C ASN A 57 -1.19 1.78 20.73
N GLN A 58 -1.27 1.65 19.40
CA GLN A 58 -0.21 2.00 18.45
C GLN A 58 -0.31 3.43 17.90
N ASN A 59 -0.91 4.35 18.67
CA ASN A 59 -1.02 5.76 18.27
C ASN A 59 0.21 6.60 18.61
N ASN A 60 1.20 6.03 19.30
CA ASN A 60 2.45 6.71 19.61
C ASN A 60 3.53 6.33 18.58
N GLY A 61 3.97 7.31 17.77
CA GLY A 61 5.10 7.16 16.87
C GLY A 61 4.71 6.95 15.41
N ILE A 62 5.21 5.89 14.79
CA ILE A 62 4.93 5.56 13.38
C ILE A 62 3.63 4.78 13.33
N ILE A 63 2.68 5.25 12.53
CA ILE A 63 1.33 4.68 12.43
C ILE A 63 1.11 3.89 11.14
N SER A 64 1.95 4.08 10.11
CA SER A 64 1.95 3.30 8.86
C SER A 64 3.29 3.47 8.14
N HIS A 65 3.64 2.47 7.36
CA HIS A 65 4.80 2.46 6.48
C HIS A 65 4.33 2.43 5.03
N HIS A 66 4.85 3.36 4.23
CA HIS A 66 4.59 3.39 2.81
C HIS A 66 5.80 2.86 2.04
N PHE A 67 5.58 1.92 1.13
CA PHE A 67 6.59 1.31 0.29
C PHE A 67 6.23 1.47 -1.18
N ILE A 68 7.23 1.79 -1.99
CA ILE A 68 7.11 1.91 -3.44
C ILE A 68 8.02 0.84 -4.07
N GLN A 69 7.45 0.02 -4.94
CA GLN A 69 8.17 -0.97 -5.73
C GLN A 69 8.00 -0.64 -7.21
N SER A 70 9.08 -0.18 -7.84
CA SER A 70 9.10 0.20 -9.25
C SER A 70 9.68 -0.93 -10.11
N PHE A 71 9.10 -1.09 -11.30
CA PHE A 71 9.57 -2.05 -12.29
C PHE A 71 10.18 -1.30 -13.46
N SER A 72 11.26 -1.83 -14.03
CA SER A 72 11.86 -1.21 -15.21
C SER A 72 10.89 -1.36 -16.39
N PRO A 73 10.76 -0.35 -17.27
CA PRO A 73 10.05 -0.51 -18.54
C PRO A 73 10.58 -1.69 -19.37
N ASN A 74 11.85 -2.05 -19.18
CA ASN A 74 12.50 -3.16 -19.87
C ASN A 74 12.18 -4.54 -19.26
N ASP A 75 11.51 -4.61 -18.10
CA ASP A 75 11.18 -5.88 -17.44
C ASP A 75 9.99 -6.60 -18.10
N ASN A 76 9.31 -5.96 -19.07
CA ASN A 76 8.18 -6.51 -19.83
C ASN A 76 7.10 -7.16 -18.93
N VAL A 77 6.74 -6.46 -17.84
CA VAL A 77 5.75 -6.91 -16.86
C VAL A 77 4.40 -6.23 -17.09
N THR A 78 3.31 -6.98 -16.97
CA THR A 78 1.95 -6.42 -17.01
C THR A 78 1.56 -5.82 -15.65
N PRO A 79 0.64 -4.83 -15.60
CA PRO A 79 0.13 -4.29 -14.33
C PRO A 79 -0.43 -5.39 -13.40
N GLU A 80 -1.11 -6.40 -13.96
CA GLU A 80 -1.60 -7.57 -13.23
C GLU A 80 -0.46 -8.37 -12.59
N THR A 81 0.62 -8.61 -13.33
CA THR A 81 1.80 -9.33 -12.82
C THR A 81 2.48 -8.54 -11.71
N VAL A 82 2.62 -7.23 -11.90
CA VAL A 82 3.14 -6.30 -10.90
C VAL A 82 2.29 -6.32 -9.63
N HIS A 83 0.97 -6.27 -9.78
CA HIS A 83 0.03 -6.33 -8.66
C HIS A 83 0.16 -7.64 -7.88
N ARG A 84 0.18 -8.78 -8.59
CA ARG A 84 0.36 -10.10 -7.98
C ARG A 84 1.66 -10.19 -7.19
N PHE A 85 2.77 -9.68 -7.72
CA PHE A 85 4.04 -9.65 -6.98
C PHE A 85 3.97 -8.77 -5.73
N GLY A 86 3.34 -7.60 -5.81
CA GLY A 86 3.13 -6.72 -4.65
C GLY A 86 2.28 -7.37 -3.56
N VAL A 87 1.22 -8.09 -3.94
CA VAL A 87 0.36 -8.83 -3.00
C VAL A 87 1.11 -9.98 -2.33
N GLU A 88 1.84 -10.79 -3.10
CA GLU A 88 2.64 -11.89 -2.55
C GLU A 88 3.74 -11.38 -1.61
N TYR A 89 4.43 -10.30 -2.01
CA TYR A 89 5.41 -9.64 -1.15
C TYR A 89 4.80 -9.15 0.16
N ALA A 90 3.65 -8.47 0.09
CA ALA A 90 2.97 -7.98 1.28
C ALA A 90 2.52 -9.10 2.23
N LYS A 91 2.03 -10.23 1.68
CA LYS A 91 1.67 -11.41 2.49
C LYS A 91 2.89 -12.06 3.16
N LEU A 92 4.03 -12.11 2.47
CA LEU A 92 5.26 -12.71 3.00
C LEU A 92 5.93 -11.84 4.05
N CYS A 93 6.03 -10.52 3.80
CA CYS A 93 6.74 -9.60 4.68
C CYS A 93 5.87 -9.06 5.82
N PHE A 94 4.55 -8.93 5.62
CA PHE A 94 3.65 -8.27 6.56
C PHE A 94 2.40 -9.10 6.90
N PRO A 95 2.52 -10.40 7.24
CA PRO A 95 1.37 -11.30 7.40
C PRO A 95 0.40 -10.89 8.52
N ASN A 96 0.87 -10.16 9.52
CA ASN A 96 0.10 -9.75 10.70
C ASN A 96 -0.30 -8.26 10.69
N TYR A 97 -0.10 -7.57 9.56
CA TYR A 97 -0.41 -6.14 9.43
C TYR A 97 -1.57 -5.94 8.45
N GLN A 98 -2.28 -4.83 8.62
CA GLN A 98 -3.18 -4.31 7.60
C GLN A 98 -2.34 -3.68 6.49
N VAL A 99 -2.61 -4.09 5.25
CA VAL A 99 -1.86 -3.61 4.09
C VAL A 99 -2.80 -3.33 2.93
N VAL A 100 -2.59 -2.19 2.28
CA VAL A 100 -3.21 -1.77 1.04
C VAL A 100 -2.16 -1.86 -0.06
N VAL A 101 -2.40 -2.72 -1.04
CA VAL A 101 -1.57 -2.84 -2.23
C VAL A 101 -2.29 -2.18 -3.39
N SER A 102 -1.59 -1.33 -4.11
CA SER A 102 -2.11 -0.56 -5.24
C SER A 102 -1.13 -0.60 -6.40
N THR A 103 -1.63 -0.69 -7.63
CA THR A 103 -0.78 -0.66 -8.82
C THR A 103 -1.15 0.54 -9.69
N HIS A 104 -0.17 1.42 -9.94
CA HIS A 104 -0.33 2.61 -10.77
C HIS A 104 0.22 2.36 -12.18
N VAL A 105 -0.63 2.58 -13.20
CA VAL A 105 -0.30 2.32 -14.63
C VAL A 105 0.48 3.44 -15.29
N ASP A 106 0.45 4.64 -14.72
CA ASP A 106 1.16 5.81 -15.26
C ASP A 106 2.68 5.65 -15.20
N LYS A 107 3.18 4.84 -14.26
CA LYS A 107 4.62 4.68 -13.99
C LYS A 107 5.10 3.24 -13.87
N ASN A 108 4.24 2.23 -14.06
CA ASN A 108 4.56 0.81 -13.79
C ASN A 108 5.10 0.59 -12.36
N ILE A 109 4.41 1.17 -11.38
CA ILE A 109 4.79 1.14 -9.96
C ILE A 109 3.72 0.41 -9.16
N CYS A 110 4.14 -0.45 -8.24
CA CYS A 110 3.32 -0.97 -7.17
C CYS A 110 3.59 -0.19 -5.89
N THR A 111 2.54 0.24 -5.20
CA THR A 111 2.63 0.95 -3.92
C THR A 111 1.91 0.15 -2.84
N ILE A 112 2.58 -0.05 -1.72
CA ILE A 112 2.15 -0.88 -0.58
C ILE A 112 2.11 0.02 0.66
N THR A 113 0.98 0.11 1.36
CA THR A 113 0.78 1.01 2.52
C THR A 113 0.09 0.33 3.67
#